data_AF-A0A9D2C5C3-F1
#
_entry.id   AF-A0A9D2C5C3-F1
#
_cell.length_a   1.000
_cell.length_b   1.000
_cell.length_c   1.000
_cell.angle_alpha   90.00
_cell.angle_beta   90.00
_cell.angle_gamma   90.00
#
_symmetry.space_group_name_H-M   'P 1'
#
loop_
_entity.id
_entity.type
_entity.pdbx_description
1 polymer ?
#
loop_
_entity_poly.entity_id
_entity_poly.type
_entity_poly.pdbx_seq_one_letter_code
_entity_poly.pdbx_strand_id
1 'polypeptide(L)'
;MEELSTAWPVLLAAGGILLLALAGILTVRFFRSHRRRSEMDDMEGHEFEYFCAELLRDNGFSEVEVTRGSGDFGVDILAERDGVTYAVQCKCHTDPVGVHAVQEVYAGRDYYDRMVGAVMTNQYFTSAAVQAAEKLKILLWDRGYVEAMLEEKE
;
A
#
# COMPACT_ATOMS: atom_id res chain seq x y z
N MET A 1 13.02 -31.26 -46.02
CA MET A 1 12.92 -31.74 -44.63
C MET A 1 14.12 -31.29 -43.78
N GLU A 2 14.91 -30.30 -44.22
CA GLU A 2 16.13 -29.82 -43.52
C GLU A 2 15.92 -28.49 -42.78
N GLU A 3 14.96 -27.67 -43.21
CA GLU A 3 14.64 -26.36 -42.62
C GLU A 3 14.20 -26.43 -41.13
N LEU A 4 13.57 -27.54 -40.72
CA LEU A 4 13.11 -27.71 -39.33
C LEU A 4 14.26 -28.06 -38.36
N SER A 5 15.38 -28.57 -38.86
CA SER A 5 16.52 -29.03 -38.05
C SER A 5 17.45 -27.89 -37.62
N THR A 6 17.44 -26.75 -38.31
CA THR A 6 18.32 -25.60 -38.00
C THR A 6 17.64 -24.57 -37.11
N ALA A 7 16.34 -24.68 -36.88
CA ALA A 7 15.56 -23.72 -36.10
C ALA A 7 15.64 -23.95 -34.58
N TRP A 8 15.77 -25.20 -34.10
CA TRP A 8 15.75 -25.52 -32.66
C TRP A 8 16.87 -24.86 -31.81
N PRO A 9 18.12 -24.67 -32.31
CA PRO A 9 19.16 -24.00 -31.52
C PRO A 9 18.84 -22.52 -31.32
N VAL A 10 18.26 -21.87 -32.34
CA VAL A 10 17.82 -20.47 -32.29
C VAL A 10 16.65 -20.32 -31.31
N LEU A 11 15.69 -21.24 -31.34
CA LEU A 11 14.57 -21.27 -30.40
C LEU A 11 15.01 -21.49 -28.95
N LEU A 12 15.99 -22.37 -28.70
CA LEU A 12 16.56 -22.56 -27.36
C LEU A 12 17.31 -21.32 -26.87
N ALA A 13 18.13 -20.70 -27.72
CA ALA A 13 18.86 -19.48 -27.36
C ALA A 13 17.89 -18.32 -27.05
N ALA A 14 16.85 -18.13 -27.88
CA ALA A 14 15.82 -17.12 -27.65
C ALA A 14 15.02 -17.40 -26.36
N GLY A 15 14.65 -18.65 -26.10
CA GLY A 15 13.99 -19.06 -24.86
C GLY A 15 14.87 -18.83 -23.62
N GLY A 16 16.16 -19.10 -23.71
CA GLY A 16 17.13 -18.82 -22.64
C GLY A 16 17.26 -17.32 -22.33
N ILE A 17 17.33 -16.47 -23.36
CA ILE A 17 17.36 -15.01 -23.19
C ILE A 17 16.07 -14.51 -22.55
N LEU A 18 14.92 -15.01 -22.98
CA LEU A 18 13.62 -14.65 -22.40
C LEU A 18 13.54 -15.07 -20.93
N LEU A 19 14.00 -16.28 -20.58
CA LEU A 19 14.07 -16.77 -19.20
C LEU A 19 14.99 -15.91 -18.33
N LEU A 20 16.17 -15.52 -18.83
CA LEU A 20 17.09 -14.64 -18.11
C LEU A 20 16.53 -13.23 -17.94
N ALA A 21 15.85 -12.69 -18.95
CA ALA A 21 15.18 -11.39 -18.86
C ALA A 21 14.03 -11.42 -17.85
N LEU A 22 13.17 -12.45 -17.88
CA LEU A 22 12.11 -12.66 -16.91
C LEU A 22 12.67 -12.85 -15.50
N ALA A 23 13.69 -13.69 -15.32
CA ALA A 23 14.36 -13.89 -14.04
C ALA A 23 14.99 -12.60 -13.52
N GLY A 24 15.63 -11.81 -14.39
CA GLY A 24 16.17 -10.50 -14.06
C GLY A 24 15.09 -9.50 -13.64
N ILE A 25 13.96 -9.46 -14.35
CA ILE A 25 12.80 -8.62 -14.00
C ILE A 25 12.23 -9.03 -12.63
N LEU A 26 12.01 -10.33 -12.41
CA LEU A 26 11.52 -10.87 -11.13
C LEU A 26 12.50 -10.60 -9.99
N THR A 27 13.80 -10.72 -10.24
CA THR A 27 14.84 -10.45 -9.24
C THR A 27 14.87 -8.96 -8.89
N VAL A 28 14.86 -8.06 -9.89
CA VAL A 28 14.82 -6.60 -9.65
C VAL A 28 13.53 -6.18 -8.95
N ARG A 29 12.39 -6.76 -9.29
CA ARG A 29 11.11 -6.56 -8.60
C ARG A 29 11.21 -7.00 -7.15
N PHE A 30 11.57 -8.25 -6.90
CA PHE A 30 11.77 -8.78 -5.56
C PHE A 30 12.71 -7.92 -4.70
N PHE A 31 13.83 -7.46 -5.25
CA PHE A 31 14.74 -6.56 -4.55
C PHE A 31 14.14 -5.17 -4.28
N ARG A 32 13.30 -4.64 -5.17
CA ARG A 32 12.59 -3.36 -4.98
C ARG A 32 11.52 -3.45 -3.90
N SER A 33 10.65 -4.46 -3.91
CA SER A 33 9.67 -4.69 -2.83
C SER A 33 10.37 -4.89 -1.50
N HIS A 34 11.42 -5.72 -1.45
CA HIS A 34 12.19 -5.93 -0.22
C HIS A 34 12.77 -4.63 0.33
N ARG A 35 13.29 -3.77 -0.56
CA ARG A 35 13.82 -2.45 -0.19
C ARG A 35 12.72 -1.52 0.34
N ARG A 36 11.59 -1.39 -0.36
CA ARG A 36 10.45 -0.56 0.08
C ARG A 36 9.93 -0.99 1.46
N ARG A 37 9.84 -2.29 1.71
CA ARG A 37 9.45 -2.84 3.02
C ARG A 37 10.43 -2.46 4.13
N SER A 38 11.73 -2.48 3.85
CA SER A 38 12.74 -2.03 4.82
C SER A 38 12.69 -0.53 5.07
N GLU A 39 12.45 0.27 4.03
CA GLU A 39 12.42 1.73 4.13
C GLU A 39 11.22 2.22 4.95
N MET A 40 10.10 1.51 4.92
CA MET A 40 8.87 1.88 5.62
C MET A 40 9.05 2.11 7.13
N ASP A 41 9.92 1.33 7.78
CA ASP A 41 10.14 1.42 9.24
C ASP A 41 11.06 2.60 9.63
N ASP A 42 11.75 3.20 8.67
CA ASP A 42 12.70 4.30 8.86
C ASP A 42 12.14 5.69 8.45
N MET A 43 10.89 5.75 7.98
CA MET A 43 10.26 6.98 7.49
C MET A 43 9.75 7.88 8.62
N GLU A 44 9.90 9.20 8.45
CA GLU A 44 9.18 10.18 9.27
C GLU A 44 7.69 10.20 8.90
N GLY A 45 6.82 10.71 9.80
CA GLY A 45 5.36 10.69 9.63
C GLY A 45 4.88 11.24 8.28
N HIS A 46 5.39 12.42 7.90
CA HIS A 46 5.04 13.04 6.61
C HIS A 46 5.59 12.25 5.41
N GLU A 47 6.79 11.65 5.51
CA GLU A 47 7.29 10.79 4.43
C GLU A 47 6.41 9.54 4.25
N PHE A 48 5.96 8.98 5.38
CA PHE A 48 5.06 7.84 5.39
C PHE A 48 3.69 8.16 4.78
N GLU A 49 3.13 9.35 5.00
CA GLU A 49 1.89 9.81 4.35
C GLU A 49 2.02 9.82 2.81
N TYR A 50 3.13 10.35 2.28
CA TYR A 50 3.35 10.37 0.83
C TYR A 50 3.60 8.98 0.26
N PHE A 51 4.33 8.13 1.01
CA PHE A 51 4.50 6.72 0.66
C PHE A 51 3.15 6.00 0.58
N CYS A 52 2.29 6.21 1.57
CA CYS A 52 0.93 5.67 1.63
C CYS A 52 0.08 6.13 0.45
N ALA A 53 0.17 7.41 0.07
CA ALA A 53 -0.54 7.96 -1.08
C ALA A 53 -0.08 7.31 -2.40
N GLU A 54 1.23 7.16 -2.60
CA GLU A 54 1.77 6.45 -3.76
C GLU A 54 1.33 4.98 -3.78
N LEU A 55 1.31 4.31 -2.63
CA LEU A 55 0.85 2.93 -2.53
C LEU A 55 -0.63 2.79 -2.90
N LEU A 56 -1.49 3.73 -2.48
CA LEU A 56 -2.90 3.76 -2.88
C LEU A 56 -3.05 3.96 -4.39
N ARG A 57 -2.32 4.91 -4.99
CA ARG A 57 -2.30 5.12 -6.46
C ARG A 57 -1.91 3.85 -7.20
N ASP A 58 -0.87 3.19 -6.69
CA ASP A 58 -0.35 1.93 -7.23
C ASP A 58 -1.37 0.78 -7.15
N ASN A 59 -2.30 0.84 -6.20
CA ASN A 59 -3.34 -0.16 -5.95
C ASN A 59 -4.72 0.26 -6.50
N GLY A 60 -4.73 1.11 -7.53
CA GLY A 60 -5.94 1.43 -8.30
C GLY A 60 -6.86 2.47 -7.67
N PHE A 61 -6.39 3.20 -6.65
CA PHE A 61 -7.12 4.37 -6.17
C PHE A 61 -6.85 5.59 -7.07
N SER A 62 -7.89 6.39 -7.29
CA SER A 62 -7.89 7.67 -7.99
C SER A 62 -8.10 8.82 -7.00
N GLU A 63 -7.96 10.06 -7.49
CA GLU A 63 -8.15 11.29 -6.70
C GLU A 63 -7.38 11.31 -5.36
N VAL A 64 -6.20 10.68 -5.34
CA VAL A 64 -5.39 10.55 -4.13
C VAL A 64 -4.74 11.89 -3.79
N GLU A 65 -5.15 12.50 -2.69
CA GLU A 65 -4.69 13.79 -2.17
C GLU A 65 -4.18 13.64 -0.72
N VAL A 66 -2.93 14.04 -0.46
CA VAL A 66 -2.42 14.20 0.90
C VAL A 66 -2.92 15.53 1.45
N THR A 67 -3.54 15.51 2.63
CA THR A 67 -4.11 16.72 3.27
C THR A 67 -3.00 17.61 3.84
N ARG A 68 -3.37 18.79 4.35
CA ARG A 68 -2.42 19.67 5.03
C ARG A 68 -2.25 19.17 6.47
N GLY A 69 -1.03 18.90 6.91
CA GLY A 69 -0.76 18.40 8.27
C GLY A 69 -1.13 19.30 9.47
N SER A 70 -1.90 20.38 9.26
CA SER A 70 -2.50 21.16 10.34
C SER A 70 -3.97 21.41 10.02
N GLY A 71 -4.86 21.02 10.95
CA GLY A 71 -6.30 21.14 10.76
C GLY A 71 -6.85 20.10 9.76
N ASP A 72 -6.23 18.93 9.68
CA ASP A 72 -6.66 17.79 8.86
C ASP A 72 -7.73 16.92 9.53
N PHE A 73 -8.13 17.24 10.76
CA PHE A 73 -9.14 16.50 11.51
C PHE A 73 -8.84 14.99 11.62
N GLY A 74 -7.57 14.59 11.59
CA GLY A 74 -7.16 13.19 11.66
C GLY A 74 -7.33 12.40 10.36
N VAL A 75 -7.22 13.08 9.20
CA VAL A 75 -7.22 12.46 7.88
C VAL A 75 -6.03 12.94 7.08
N ASP A 76 -5.07 12.07 6.81
CA ASP A 76 -3.85 12.44 6.10
C ASP A 76 -4.01 12.29 4.58
N ILE A 77 -4.91 11.40 4.13
CA ILE A 77 -5.14 11.15 2.70
C ILE A 77 -6.64 11.05 2.40
N LEU A 78 -7.05 11.71 1.33
CA LEU A 78 -8.34 11.49 0.66
C LEU A 78 -8.10 10.71 -0.63
N ALA A 79 -8.99 9.76 -0.94
CA ALA A 79 -8.87 8.95 -2.15
C ALA A 79 -10.24 8.44 -2.62
N GLU A 80 -10.30 7.96 -3.85
CA GLU A 80 -11.45 7.25 -4.41
C GLU A 80 -11.02 5.90 -5.00
N ARG A 81 -11.87 4.88 -4.92
CA ARG A 81 -11.73 3.67 -5.72
C ARG A 81 -13.10 3.13 -6.10
N ASP A 82 -13.31 2.89 -7.39
CA ASP A 82 -14.55 2.32 -7.93
C ASP A 82 -15.83 3.08 -7.48
N GLY A 83 -15.75 4.42 -7.41
CA GLY A 83 -16.84 5.28 -6.94
C GLY A 83 -17.03 5.34 -5.42
N VAL A 84 -16.16 4.70 -4.63
CA VAL A 84 -16.17 4.74 -3.16
C VAL A 84 -15.10 5.70 -2.68
N THR A 85 -15.48 6.67 -1.83
CA THR A 85 -14.56 7.69 -1.32
C THR A 85 -14.03 7.33 0.07
N TYR A 86 -12.74 7.57 0.28
CA TYR A 86 -11.99 7.17 1.46
C TYR A 86 -11.38 8.38 2.17
N ALA A 87 -11.38 8.32 3.51
CA ALA A 87 -10.56 9.13 4.40
C ALA A 87 -9.58 8.20 5.12
N VAL A 88 -8.28 8.46 4.99
CA VAL A 88 -7.22 7.57 5.49
C VAL A 88 -6.34 8.33 6.46
N GLN A 89 -6.13 7.78 7.66
CA GLN A 89 -5.10 8.21 8.59
C GLN A 89 -3.91 7.26 8.48
N CYS A 90 -2.72 7.82 8.32
CA CYS A 90 -1.45 7.13 8.31
C CYS A 90 -0.79 7.22 9.69
N LYS A 91 -0.23 6.12 10.19
CA LYS A 91 0.58 6.11 11.43
C LYS A 91 1.87 5.32 11.21
N CYS A 92 3.00 6.01 11.23
CA CYS A 92 4.33 5.39 11.26
C CYS A 92 4.86 5.36 12.71
N HIS A 93 4.93 4.19 13.32
CA HIS A 93 5.33 4.03 14.73
C HIS A 93 6.21 2.79 14.94
N THR A 94 6.83 2.72 16.11
CA THR A 94 7.55 1.53 16.60
C THR A 94 6.65 0.54 17.34
N ASP A 95 5.56 1.05 17.92
CA ASP A 95 4.64 0.30 18.76
C ASP A 95 3.28 0.07 18.07
N PRO A 96 2.50 -0.94 18.50
CA PRO A 96 1.16 -1.15 17.98
C PRO A 96 0.25 0.07 18.10
N VAL A 97 -0.53 0.32 17.06
CA VAL A 97 -1.42 1.48 16.96
C VAL A 97 -2.63 1.33 17.89
N GLY A 98 -2.85 2.37 18.70
CA GLY A 98 -3.91 2.44 19.70
C GLY A 98 -5.27 2.89 19.16
N VAL A 99 -6.28 2.89 20.04
CA VAL A 99 -7.66 3.27 19.72
C VAL A 99 -7.82 4.70 19.19
N HIS A 100 -6.90 5.60 19.55
CA HIS A 100 -6.96 7.01 19.18
C HIS A 100 -7.01 7.21 17.66
N ALA A 101 -6.14 6.52 16.90
CA ALA A 101 -6.10 6.64 15.44
C ALA A 101 -7.43 6.26 14.78
N VAL A 102 -8.12 5.26 15.34
CA VAL A 102 -9.44 4.82 14.85
C VAL A 102 -10.51 5.88 15.13
N GLN A 103 -10.46 6.51 16.31
CA GLN A 103 -11.42 7.55 16.69
C GLN A 103 -11.19 8.85 15.90
N GLU A 104 -9.93 9.22 15.66
CA GLU A 104 -9.53 10.34 14.81
C GLU A 104 -10.11 10.18 13.41
N VAL A 105 -9.79 9.09 12.71
CA VAL A 105 -10.26 8.89 11.35
C VAL A 105 -11.77 8.66 11.25
N TYR A 106 -12.41 8.15 12.30
CA TYR A 106 -13.87 8.06 12.34
C TYR A 106 -14.50 9.45 12.29
N ALA A 107 -14.02 10.39 13.11
CA ALA A 107 -14.50 11.77 13.09
C ALA A 107 -14.11 12.47 11.77
N GLY A 108 -12.88 12.25 11.31
CA GLY A 108 -12.35 12.82 10.08
C GLY A 108 -13.10 12.36 8.82
N ARG A 109 -13.43 11.07 8.71
CA ARG A 109 -14.26 10.53 7.62
C ARG A 109 -15.56 11.31 7.49
N ASP A 110 -16.25 11.52 8.60
CA ASP A 110 -17.54 12.23 8.62
C ASP A 110 -17.34 13.73 8.33
N TYR A 111 -16.25 14.34 8.81
CA TYR A 111 -15.92 15.74 8.52
C TYR A 111 -15.71 16.00 7.02
N TYR A 112 -15.05 15.07 6.31
CA TYR A 112 -14.78 15.19 4.87
C TYR A 112 -15.86 14.56 3.97
N ASP A 113 -17.01 14.17 4.54
CA ASP A 113 -18.12 13.52 3.81
C ASP A 113 -17.67 12.28 2.99
N ARG A 114 -16.79 11.46 3.56
CA ARG A 114 -16.26 10.23 2.91
C ARG A 114 -17.04 8.99 3.32
N MET A 115 -17.14 8.03 2.41
CA MET A 115 -17.91 6.80 2.65
C MET A 115 -17.20 5.83 3.59
N VAL A 116 -15.87 5.75 3.49
CA VAL A 116 -15.06 4.78 4.21
C VAL A 116 -13.93 5.49 4.95
N GLY A 117 -13.69 5.09 6.19
CA GLY A 117 -12.53 5.51 6.97
C GLY A 117 -11.54 4.35 7.09
N ALA A 118 -10.25 4.62 7.01
CA ALA A 118 -9.21 3.62 7.15
C ALA A 118 -8.02 4.14 7.97
N VAL A 119 -7.41 3.27 8.77
CA VAL A 119 -6.08 3.54 9.36
C VAL A 119 -5.06 2.67 8.67
N MET A 120 -4.00 3.29 8.14
CA MET A 120 -2.86 2.62 7.52
C MET A 120 -1.60 2.78 8.37
N THR A 121 -0.85 1.70 8.57
CA THR A 121 0.33 1.74 9.44
C THR A 121 1.38 0.71 9.06
N ASN A 122 2.65 1.00 9.39
CA ASN A 122 3.77 0.05 9.31
C ASN A 122 3.75 -1.01 10.44
N GLN A 123 2.87 -0.85 11.43
CA GLN A 123 2.72 -1.71 12.60
C GLN A 123 1.40 -2.49 12.57
N TYR A 124 1.08 -3.13 13.70
CA TYR A 124 -0.19 -3.79 13.93
C TYR A 124 -1.05 -2.99 14.89
N PHE A 125 -2.32 -3.37 15.03
CA PHE A 125 -3.27 -2.70 15.92
C PHE A 125 -3.39 -3.40 17.27
N THR A 126 -3.58 -2.60 18.32
CA THR A 126 -3.97 -3.13 19.63
C THR A 126 -5.36 -3.78 19.58
N SER A 127 -5.64 -4.74 20.46
CA SER A 127 -6.97 -5.38 20.54
C SER A 127 -8.10 -4.39 20.80
N ALA A 128 -7.82 -3.28 21.49
CA ALA A 128 -8.78 -2.20 21.71
C ALA A 128 -9.08 -1.42 20.41
N ALA A 129 -8.05 -1.12 19.60
CA ALA A 129 -8.22 -0.50 18.29
C ALA A 129 -9.03 -1.39 17.35
N VAL A 130 -8.75 -2.71 17.32
CA VAL A 130 -9.52 -3.68 16.52
C VAL A 130 -11.00 -3.68 16.90
N GLN A 131 -11.31 -3.76 18.20
CA GLN A 131 -12.70 -3.72 18.67
C GLN A 131 -13.39 -2.39 18.31
N ALA A 132 -12.69 -1.26 18.44
CA ALA A 132 -13.25 0.04 18.07
C ALA A 132 -13.52 0.12 16.56
N ALA A 133 -12.58 -0.34 15.73
CA ALA A 133 -12.70 -0.30 14.28
C ALA A 133 -13.88 -1.14 13.78
N GLU A 134 -14.12 -2.31 14.37
CA GLU A 134 -15.26 -3.16 14.05
C GLU A 134 -16.61 -2.47 14.33
N LYS A 135 -16.69 -1.72 15.43
CA LYS A 135 -17.90 -0.98 15.84
C LYS A 135 -18.11 0.28 15.00
N LEU A 136 -17.04 1.02 14.74
CA LEU A 136 -17.05 2.29 14.01
C LEU A 136 -16.98 2.13 12.49
N LYS A 137 -16.84 0.89 12.01
CA LYS A 137 -16.71 0.53 10.59
C LYS A 137 -15.53 1.22 9.92
N ILE A 138 -14.39 1.14 10.60
CA ILE A 138 -13.10 1.64 10.10
C ILE A 138 -12.27 0.46 9.60
N LEU A 139 -11.69 0.60 8.42
CA LEU A 139 -10.77 -0.39 7.88
C LEU A 139 -9.41 -0.28 8.57
N LEU A 140 -8.78 -1.43 8.78
CA LEU A 140 -7.46 -1.53 9.38
C LEU A 140 -6.51 -2.10 8.33
N TRP A 141 -5.61 -1.26 7.84
CA TRP A 141 -4.55 -1.61 6.90
C TRP A 141 -3.23 -1.67 7.67
N ASP A 142 -3.03 -2.78 8.37
CA ASP A 142 -1.83 -3.04 9.14
C ASP A 142 -0.63 -3.39 8.25
N ARG A 143 0.51 -3.67 8.87
CA ARG A 143 1.74 -4.08 8.19
C ARG A 143 1.51 -5.20 7.17
N GLY A 144 0.77 -6.23 7.52
CA GLY A 144 0.53 -7.36 6.62
C GLY A 144 -0.27 -6.94 5.39
N TYR A 145 -1.27 -6.09 5.59
CA TYR A 145 -2.05 -5.53 4.49
C TYR A 145 -1.22 -4.61 3.58
N VAL A 146 -0.43 -3.72 4.18
CA VAL A 146 0.46 -2.80 3.45
C VAL A 146 1.54 -3.56 2.67
N GLU A 147 2.12 -4.62 3.25
CA GLU A 147 3.06 -5.49 2.57
C GLU A 147 2.40 -6.23 1.39
N ALA A 148 1.16 -6.71 1.54
CA ALA A 148 0.43 -7.32 0.43
C ALA A 148 0.16 -6.33 -0.72
N MET A 149 -0.21 -5.07 -0.41
CA MET A 149 -0.37 -4.01 -1.42
C MET A 149 0.93 -3.67 -2.16
N LEU A 150 2.09 -3.87 -1.53
CA LEU A 150 3.39 -3.72 -2.19
C LEU A 150 3.68 -4.85 -3.17
N GLU A 151 3.21 -6.07 -2.87
CA GLU A 151 3.41 -7.26 -3.70
C GLU A 151 2.45 -7.32 -4.90
N GLU A 152 1.20 -6.82 -4.79
CA GLU A 152 0.21 -6.87 -5.89
C GLU A 152 0.62 -6.11 -7.16
N LYS A 153 1.60 -5.20 -7.08
CA LYS A 153 2.13 -4.45 -8.23
C LYS A 153 3.30 -5.16 -8.94
N GLU A 154 3.84 -6.23 -8.36
CA GLU A 154 5.00 -6.95 -8.89
C GLU A 154 4.62 -8.10 -9.83
#